data_AF-A0A2D4KW93-F1
#
_entry.id   AF-A0A2D4KW93-F1
#
_cell.length_a   1.000
_cell.length_b   1.000
_cell.length_c   1.000
_cell.angle_alpha   90.00
_cell.angle_beta   90.00
_cell.angle_gamma   90.00
#
_symmetry.space_group_name_H-M   'P 1'
#
loop_
_entity.id
_entity.type
_entity.pdbx_description
1 polymer ?
#
loop_
_entity_poly.entity_id
_entity_poly.type
_entity_poly.pdbx_seq_one_letter_code
_entity_poly.pdbx_strand_id
1 'polypeptide(L)'
;MAGREGLVDTAVKTSRSGYLQRCIIKHLEGLIVHYDMSVRDSDGSVVQFLYGEDGLDIPKTQYLQPKQFPFIADNHKVIQKSKHLDEVMPKMNPQQASKQFKLVNRWQAKHQHSLRRK
;
A
#
# COMPACT_ATOMS: atom_id res chain seq x y z
N MET A 1 43.54 -17.00 -5.27
CA MET A 1 42.33 -17.54 -5.93
C MET A 1 41.09 -16.76 -5.45
N ALA A 2 40.85 -15.52 -5.90
CA ALA A 2 39.77 -14.67 -5.35
C ALA A 2 38.76 -14.12 -6.39
N GLY A 3 39.14 -14.00 -7.66
CA GLY A 3 38.25 -13.40 -8.68
C GLY A 3 37.25 -14.36 -9.34
N ARG A 4 37.62 -15.65 -9.49
CA ARG A 4 36.78 -16.62 -10.22
C ARG A 4 35.53 -17.02 -9.45
N GLU A 5 35.63 -17.17 -8.13
CA GLU A 5 34.48 -17.52 -7.29
C GLU A 5 33.43 -16.40 -7.29
N GLY A 6 33.84 -15.12 -7.24
CA GLY A 6 32.92 -13.99 -7.34
C GLY A 6 32.18 -13.91 -8.68
N LEU A 7 32.86 -14.21 -9.79
CA LEU A 7 32.23 -14.25 -11.12
C LEU A 7 31.24 -15.42 -11.25
N VAL A 8 31.58 -16.59 -10.72
CA VAL A 8 30.70 -17.77 -10.73
C VAL A 8 29.50 -17.55 -9.80
N ASP A 9 29.71 -17.02 -8.61
CA ASP A 9 28.65 -16.72 -7.64
C ASP A 9 27.68 -15.67 -8.18
N THR A 10 28.19 -14.63 -8.85
CA THR A 10 27.36 -13.65 -9.55
C THR A 10 26.52 -14.33 -10.63
N ALA A 11 27.13 -15.12 -11.53
CA ALA A 11 26.40 -15.80 -12.60
C ALA A 11 25.29 -16.75 -12.08
N VAL A 12 25.56 -17.48 -11.00
CA VAL A 12 24.59 -18.41 -10.38
C VAL A 12 23.48 -17.65 -9.62
N LYS A 13 23.82 -16.58 -8.89
CA LYS A 13 22.81 -15.80 -8.15
C LYS A 13 21.90 -15.00 -9.08
N THR A 14 22.43 -14.43 -10.17
CA THR A 14 21.65 -13.67 -11.15
C THR A 14 20.64 -14.55 -11.90
N SER A 15 21.02 -15.77 -12.27
CA SER A 15 20.11 -16.69 -12.96
C SER A 15 18.95 -17.15 -12.06
N ARG A 16 19.22 -17.39 -10.76
CA ARG A 16 18.20 -17.82 -9.80
C ARG A 16 17.18 -16.72 -9.50
N SER A 17 17.63 -15.48 -9.24
CA SER A 17 16.72 -14.36 -8.96
C SER A 17 15.91 -13.96 -10.19
N GLY A 18 16.51 -13.98 -11.38
CA GLY A 18 15.81 -13.65 -12.63
C GLY A 18 14.72 -14.65 -13.01
N TYR A 19 14.96 -15.96 -12.83
CA TYR A 19 13.93 -16.97 -13.07
C TYR A 19 12.74 -16.82 -12.12
N LEU A 20 13.01 -16.63 -10.83
CA LEU A 20 11.97 -16.39 -9.82
C LEU A 20 11.15 -15.14 -10.16
N GLN A 21 11.82 -14.04 -10.51
CA GLN A 21 11.16 -12.81 -10.90
C GLN A 21 10.23 -13.02 -12.10
N ARG A 22 10.68 -13.75 -13.14
CA ARG A 22 9.83 -14.06 -14.31
C ARG A 22 8.60 -14.86 -13.93
N CYS A 23 8.76 -15.89 -13.11
CA CYS A 23 7.64 -16.71 -12.63
C CYS A 23 6.63 -15.85 -11.88
N ILE A 24 7.09 -15.01 -10.96
CA ILE A 24 6.21 -14.13 -10.17
C ILE A 24 5.50 -13.12 -11.08
N ILE A 25 6.23 -12.42 -11.96
CA ILE A 25 5.64 -11.42 -12.86
C ILE A 25 4.58 -12.05 -13.75
N LYS A 26 4.85 -13.22 -14.35
CA LYS A 26 3.90 -13.86 -15.26
C LYS A 26 2.60 -14.29 -14.58
N HIS A 27 2.65 -14.70 -13.31
CA HIS A 27 1.43 -15.06 -12.57
C HIS A 27 0.68 -13.85 -12.01
N LEU A 28 1.35 -12.70 -11.82
CA LEU A 28 0.75 -11.50 -11.24
C LEU A 28 0.45 -10.40 -12.27
N GLU A 29 0.75 -10.62 -13.56
CA GLU A 29 0.58 -9.61 -14.61
C GLU A 29 -0.88 -9.18 -14.82
N GLY A 30 -1.83 -10.05 -14.52
CA GLY A 30 -3.27 -9.80 -14.65
C GLY A 30 -3.91 -9.08 -13.46
N LEU A 31 -3.16 -8.86 -12.36
CA LEU A 31 -3.71 -8.24 -11.16
C LEU A 31 -3.82 -6.72 -11.30
N ILE A 32 -5.04 -6.21 -11.20
CA ILE A 32 -5.34 -4.78 -11.34
C ILE A 32 -6.27 -4.33 -10.21
N VAL A 33 -6.08 -3.08 -9.77
CA VAL A 33 -7.00 -2.41 -8.84
C VAL A 33 -8.17 -1.83 -9.63
N HIS A 34 -9.39 -2.27 -9.33
CA HIS A 34 -10.62 -1.80 -9.96
C HIS A 34 -11.16 -0.53 -9.29
N TYR A 35 -12.14 0.11 -9.93
CA TYR A 35 -12.79 1.34 -9.42
C TYR A 35 -13.45 1.19 -8.04
N ASP A 36 -13.81 -0.04 -7.66
CA ASP A 36 -14.34 -0.38 -6.33
C ASP A 36 -13.23 -0.59 -5.27
N MET A 37 -11.96 -0.28 -5.61
CA MET A 37 -10.76 -0.47 -4.79
C MET A 37 -10.37 -1.93 -4.52
N SER A 38 -11.08 -2.89 -5.11
CA SER A 38 -10.70 -4.30 -5.02
C SER A 38 -9.59 -4.65 -6.01
N VAL A 39 -8.71 -5.58 -5.63
CA VAL A 39 -7.69 -6.15 -6.51
C VAL A 39 -8.27 -7.40 -7.14
N ARG A 40 -8.38 -7.43 -8.46
CA ARG A 40 -8.93 -8.56 -9.21
C ARG A 40 -7.94 -9.05 -10.26
N ASP A 41 -8.08 -10.33 -10.58
CA ASP A 41 -7.41 -10.92 -11.73
C ASP A 41 -8.20 -10.66 -13.02
N SER A 42 -7.58 -10.94 -14.17
CA SER A 42 -8.15 -10.82 -15.51
C SER A 42 -9.47 -11.61 -15.70
N ASP A 43 -9.66 -12.71 -14.98
CA ASP A 43 -10.89 -13.51 -14.98
C ASP A 43 -12.03 -12.89 -14.13
N GLY A 44 -11.78 -11.77 -13.45
CA GLY A 44 -12.74 -11.08 -12.58
C GLY A 44 -12.79 -11.60 -11.13
N SER A 45 -12.00 -12.63 -10.81
CA SER A 45 -11.83 -13.17 -9.46
C SER A 45 -11.21 -12.14 -8.52
N VAL A 46 -11.79 -11.96 -7.33
CA VAL A 46 -11.30 -11.01 -6.32
C VAL A 46 -10.19 -11.66 -5.50
N VAL A 47 -9.00 -11.05 -5.51
CA VAL A 47 -7.83 -11.49 -4.74
C VAL A 47 -7.74 -10.75 -3.41
N GLN A 48 -7.97 -9.44 -3.43
CA GLN A 48 -8.02 -8.59 -2.23
C GLN A 48 -9.21 -7.64 -2.31
N PHE A 49 -9.90 -7.42 -1.18
CA PHE A 49 -10.98 -6.44 -1.10
C PHE A 49 -10.48 -4.99 -1.11
N LEU A 50 -9.26 -4.77 -0.62
CA LEU A 50 -8.61 -3.47 -0.58
C LEU A 50 -7.10 -3.67 -0.76
N TYR A 51 -6.50 -2.93 -1.69
CA TYR A 51 -5.05 -3.00 -1.93
C TYR A 51 -4.26 -2.74 -0.65
N GLY A 52 -3.40 -3.67 -0.23
CA GLY A 52 -2.58 -3.49 0.96
C GLY A 52 -3.38 -3.40 2.27
N GLU A 53 -4.66 -3.79 2.27
CA GLU A 53 -5.61 -3.64 3.38
C GLU A 53 -5.93 -2.19 3.80
N ASP A 54 -5.26 -1.19 3.23
CA ASP A 54 -5.40 0.24 3.54
C ASP A 54 -5.73 1.11 2.30
N GLY A 55 -5.54 0.58 1.09
CA GLY A 55 -5.79 1.26 -0.18
C GLY A 55 -4.74 2.32 -0.51
N LEU A 56 -3.59 2.32 0.16
CA LEU A 56 -2.59 3.36 0.02
C LEU A 56 -1.53 3.02 -1.03
N ASP A 57 -1.21 4.01 -1.86
CA ASP A 57 -0.18 3.90 -2.89
C ASP A 57 1.22 4.12 -2.29
N ILE A 58 2.08 3.10 -2.35
CA ILE A 58 3.41 3.06 -1.71
C ILE A 58 4.29 4.30 -2.00
N PRO A 59 4.48 4.75 -3.26
CA PRO A 59 5.24 5.98 -3.54
C PRO A 59 4.66 7.25 -2.93
N LYS A 60 3.37 7.26 -2.55
CA LYS A 60 2.69 8.42 -1.96
C LYS A 60 2.66 8.40 -0.43
N THR A 61 3.04 7.28 0.21
CA THR A 61 2.95 7.12 1.68
C THR A 61 4.23 7.49 2.43
N GLN A 62 5.31 7.90 1.75
CA GLN A 62 6.62 8.16 2.37
C GLN A 62 6.57 9.16 3.55
N TYR A 63 5.67 10.15 3.50
CA TYR A 63 5.51 11.17 4.54
C TYR A 63 4.39 10.86 5.55
N LEU A 64 3.67 9.75 5.40
CA LEU A 64 2.58 9.34 6.31
C LEU A 64 3.07 8.62 7.58
N GLN A 65 4.34 8.80 7.93
CA GLN A 65 4.96 8.22 9.11
C GLN A 65 5.02 9.26 10.25
N PRO A 66 4.90 8.84 11.54
CA PRO A 66 4.87 9.78 12.67
C PRO A 66 6.05 10.75 12.75
N LYS A 67 7.25 10.33 12.31
CA LYS A 67 8.45 11.16 12.35
C LYS A 67 8.41 12.30 11.31
N GLN A 68 7.60 12.16 10.27
CA GLN A 68 7.50 13.07 9.12
C GLN A 68 6.27 13.98 9.22
N PHE A 69 5.39 13.78 10.20
CA PHE A 69 4.23 14.65 10.41
C PHE A 69 4.59 16.12 10.68
N PRO A 70 5.64 16.45 11.44
CA PRO A 70 6.05 17.86 11.60
C PRO A 70 6.35 18.53 10.27
N PHE A 71 7.03 17.82 9.35
CA PHE A 71 7.33 18.34 8.02
C PHE A 71 6.06 18.67 7.21
N ILE A 72 5.04 17.83 7.29
CA ILE A 72 3.74 18.10 6.64
C ILE A 72 3.07 19.32 7.28
N ALA A 73 3.09 19.41 8.61
CA ALA A 73 2.47 20.51 9.35
C ALA A 73 3.11 21.87 9.01
N ASP A 74 4.45 21.92 8.98
CA ASP A 74 5.21 23.12 8.63
C ASP A 74 4.92 23.57 7.19
N ASN A 75 4.76 22.62 6.26
CA ASN A 75 4.56 22.88 4.83
C ASN A 75 3.09 22.86 4.37
N HIS A 76 2.12 22.86 5.28
CA HIS A 76 0.71 22.66 4.95
C HIS A 76 0.18 23.63 3.89
N LYS A 77 0.62 24.90 3.89
CA LYS A 77 0.18 25.93 2.92
C LYS A 77 0.54 25.57 1.48
N VAL A 78 1.73 25.01 1.28
CA VAL A 78 2.22 24.61 -0.06
C VAL A 78 1.50 23.34 -0.51
N ILE A 79 1.29 22.39 0.41
CA ILE A 79 0.56 21.16 0.15
C ILE A 79 -0.90 21.46 -0.23
N GLN A 80 -1.55 22.40 0.48
CA GLN A 80 -2.92 22.83 0.20
C GLN A 80 -3.08 23.32 -1.24
N LYS A 81 -2.18 24.19 -1.68
CA LYS A 81 -2.19 24.76 -3.03
C LYS A 81 -1.88 23.72 -4.12
N SER A 82 -0.88 22.88 -3.90
CA SER A 82 -0.43 21.90 -4.91
C SER A 82 -1.40 20.74 -5.12
N LYS A 83 -2.16 20.36 -4.10
CA LYS A 83 -3.13 19.26 -4.16
C LYS A 83 -4.57 19.70 -4.41
N HIS A 84 -4.80 20.98 -4.70
CA HIS A 84 -6.15 21.54 -4.88
C HIS A 84 -7.09 21.11 -3.74
N LEU A 85 -6.57 21.10 -2.50
CA LEU A 85 -7.31 20.63 -1.33
C LEU A 85 -8.60 21.43 -1.12
N ASP A 86 -8.63 22.69 -1.56
CA ASP A 86 -9.81 23.56 -1.50
C ASP A 86 -11.01 23.00 -2.28
N GLU A 87 -10.80 22.16 -3.30
CA GLU A 87 -11.88 21.48 -4.04
C GLU A 87 -12.36 20.19 -3.37
N VAL A 88 -11.50 19.59 -2.54
CA VAL A 88 -11.73 18.31 -1.87
C VAL A 88 -12.31 18.51 -0.46
N MET A 89 -11.90 19.58 0.23
CA MET A 89 -12.37 19.94 1.57
C MET A 89 -13.90 20.03 1.69
N PRO A 90 -14.66 20.57 0.71
CA PRO A 90 -16.12 20.59 0.75
C PRO A 90 -16.76 19.20 0.60
N LYS A 91 -16.05 18.26 -0.07
CA LYS A 91 -16.51 16.88 -0.29
C LYS A 91 -16.19 15.98 0.91
N MET A 92 -15.23 16.36 1.74
CA MET A 92 -14.85 15.62 2.93
C MET A 92 -15.82 15.93 4.08
N ASN A 93 -16.51 14.92 4.62
CA ASN A 93 -17.35 15.08 5.80
C ASN A 93 -16.60 14.62 7.07
N PRO A 94 -15.90 15.52 7.80
CA PRO A 94 -15.05 15.16 8.92
C PRO A 94 -15.82 14.54 10.09
N GLN A 95 -17.08 14.93 10.27
CA GLN A 95 -17.94 14.43 11.34
C GLN A 95 -18.31 12.97 11.08
N GLN A 96 -18.56 12.61 9.83
CA GLN A 96 -18.86 11.25 9.43
C GLN A 96 -17.64 10.34 9.55
N ALA A 97 -16.46 10.82 9.14
CA ALA A 97 -15.20 10.10 9.32
C ALA A 97 -14.92 9.79 10.79
N SER A 98 -15.09 10.77 11.70
CA SER A 98 -14.91 10.56 13.14
C SER A 98 -15.89 9.53 13.73
N LYS A 99 -17.17 9.55 13.28
CA LYS A 99 -18.17 8.55 13.69
C LYS A 99 -17.78 7.14 13.21
N GLN A 100 -17.39 7.01 11.95
CA GLN A 100 -16.92 5.75 11.36
C GLN A 100 -15.71 5.20 12.11
N PHE A 101 -14.70 6.05 12.40
CA PHE A 101 -13.50 5.66 13.13
C PHE A 101 -13.82 5.15 14.55
N LYS A 102 -14.77 5.79 15.24
CA LYS A 102 -15.25 5.31 16.55
C LYS A 102 -15.94 3.94 16.46
N LEU A 103 -16.70 3.69 15.40
CA LEU A 103 -17.35 2.39 15.18
C LEU A 103 -16.31 1.29 14.90
N VAL A 104 -15.31 1.59 14.06
CA VAL A 104 -14.19 0.68 13.77
C VAL A 104 -13.43 0.34 15.05
N ASN A 105 -13.06 1.33 15.86
CA ASN A 105 -12.35 1.09 17.13
C ASN A 105 -13.18 0.26 18.11
N ARG A 106 -14.49 0.52 18.21
CA ARG A 106 -15.41 -0.29 19.03
C ARG A 106 -15.51 -1.72 18.52
N TRP A 107 -15.55 -1.91 17.21
CA TRP A 107 -15.59 -3.23 16.59
C TRP A 107 -14.27 -3.99 16.82
N GLN A 108 -13.12 -3.34 16.64
CA GLN A 108 -11.79 -3.92 16.89
C GLN A 108 -11.60 -4.34 18.35
N ALA A 109 -12.03 -3.50 19.30
CA ALA A 109 -11.98 -3.83 20.73
C ALA A 109 -12.83 -5.06 21.08
N LYS A 110 -13.97 -5.26 20.40
CA LYS A 110 -14.83 -6.43 20.58
C LYS A 110 -14.28 -7.70 19.92
N HIS A 111 -13.52 -7.56 18.83
CA HIS A 111 -13.06 -8.66 17.98
C HIS A 111 -11.54 -8.90 18.08
N GLN A 112 -10.92 -8.46 19.18
CA GLN A 112 -9.47 -8.53 19.38
C GLN A 112 -8.92 -9.98 19.38
N HIS A 113 -9.76 -10.96 19.72
CA HIS A 113 -9.44 -12.38 19.65
C HIS A 113 -9.53 -12.98 18.23
N SER A 114 -10.38 -12.46 17.34
CA SER A 114 -10.50 -12.95 15.95
C SER A 114 -9.48 -12.28 14.99
N LEU A 115 -8.91 -11.14 15.39
CA LEU A 115 -7.82 -10.46 14.68
C LEU A 115 -6.44 -11.08 14.94
N ARG A 116 -6.27 -11.85 16.02
CA ARG A 116 -5.11 -12.75 16.21
C ARG A 116 -5.29 -13.98 15.30
N ARG A 117 -5.06 -13.84 14.00
CA ARG A 117 -4.84 -15.02 13.15
C ARG A 117 -3.54 -15.70 13.63
N LYS A 118 -3.63 -17.01 13.88
CA LYS A 118 -2.48 -17.89 14.13
C LYS A 118 -1.48 -17.82 12.99
#